data_AF-D0LV58-F1
#
_entry.id   AF-D0LV58-F1
#
_cell.length_a   1.000
_cell.length_b   1.000
_cell.length_c   1.000
_cell.angle_alpha   90.00
_cell.angle_beta   90.00
_cell.angle_gamma   90.00
#
_symmetry.space_group_name_H-M   'P 1'
#
loop_
_entity.id
_entity.type
_entity.pdbx_description
1 polymer ?
#
loop_
_entity_poly.entity_id
_entity_poly.type
_entity_poly.pdbx_seq_one_letter_code
_entity_poly.pdbx_strand_id
1 'polypeptide(L)'
;MSYRDDLQALTMRRTTLKRELGELHLLMSQAAELQPRLRELERQLADCTNNIDQARARERARALPMLAQVRVASPCNENWEQMSGDERVRHCGRCDKKVYNLSAMNAEQAEELLRESGEPRCVRFYRRADGTILSGDCSVGARKRRRRKGFVAALIAGAVAAGALGGIASGLFRPDPGMVMGEMTPAEFYPAQQSAEPGVYIKYAKPPPPRSFEEHPGWDVE
;
A
#
# COMPACT_ATOMS: atom_id res chain seq x y z
N MET A 1 46.96 50.32 11.23
CA MET A 1 46.74 48.88 11.41
C MET A 1 48.07 48.20 11.14
N SER A 2 48.67 47.59 12.17
CA SER A 2 49.98 46.94 12.03
C SER A 2 49.78 45.53 11.49
N TYR A 3 50.54 45.14 10.48
CA TYR A 3 50.55 43.77 9.91
C TYR A 3 50.66 42.66 10.99
N ARG A 4 51.24 42.98 12.15
CA ARG A 4 51.36 42.08 13.30
C ARG A 4 50.02 41.78 13.98
N ASP A 5 49.09 42.74 14.00
CA ASP A 5 47.77 42.61 14.63
C ASP A 5 46.87 41.67 13.81
N ASP A 6 46.94 41.75 12.47
CA ASP A 6 46.20 40.89 11.56
C ASP A 6 46.67 39.42 11.63
N LEU A 7 47.99 39.21 11.70
CA LEU A 7 48.56 37.86 11.86
C LEU A 7 48.15 37.22 13.20
N GLN A 8 48.09 38.01 14.27
CA GLN A 8 47.61 37.55 15.58
C GLN A 8 46.12 37.17 15.52
N ALA A 9 45.27 38.01 14.92
CA ALA A 9 43.85 37.75 14.76
C ALA A 9 43.59 36.45 13.96
N LEU A 10 44.29 36.26 12.83
CA LEU A 10 44.20 35.04 12.03
C LEU A 10 44.70 33.81 12.78
N THR A 11 45.77 33.95 13.57
CA THR A 11 46.31 32.87 14.40
C THR A 11 45.30 32.44 15.47
N MET A 12 44.65 33.39 16.14
CA MET A 12 43.60 33.11 17.12
C MET A 12 42.37 32.46 16.47
N ARG A 13 41.94 32.94 15.30
CA ARG A 13 40.81 32.33 14.59
C ARG A 13 41.11 30.88 14.22
N ARG A 14 42.32 30.60 13.73
CA ARG A 14 42.79 29.25 13.41
C ARG A 14 42.79 28.34 14.64
N THR A 15 43.25 28.81 15.79
CA THR A 15 43.27 27.99 17.02
C THR A 15 41.86 27.69 17.51
N THR A 16 40.94 28.65 17.44
CA THR A 16 39.52 28.43 17.74
C THR A 16 38.89 27.39 16.81
N LEU A 17 39.07 27.53 15.49
CA LEU A 17 38.55 26.57 14.51
C LEU A 17 39.11 25.16 14.71
N LYS A 18 40.39 25.03 15.10
CA LYS A 18 41.00 23.73 15.43
C LYS A 18 40.33 23.08 16.65
N ARG A 19 39.96 23.88 17.66
CA ARG A 19 39.25 23.38 18.84
C ARG A 19 37.85 22.88 18.46
N GLU A 20 37.08 23.71 17.75
CA GLU A 20 35.73 23.37 17.28
C GLU A 20 35.74 22.09 16.43
N LEU A 21 36.72 21.95 15.53
CA LEU A 21 36.88 20.75 14.70
C LEU A 21 37.20 19.50 15.54
N GLY A 22 38.04 19.64 16.57
CA GLY A 22 38.33 18.56 17.51
C GLY A 22 37.11 18.10 18.30
N GLU A 23 36.28 19.06 18.76
CA GLU A 23 35.01 18.77 19.45
C GLU A 23 34.04 18.03 18.54
N LEU A 24 33.89 18.46 17.28
CA LEU A 24 33.03 17.78 16.30
C LEU A 24 33.53 16.37 15.99
N HIS A 25 34.84 16.17 15.83
CA HIS A 25 35.40 14.84 15.63
C HIS A 25 35.13 13.90 16.82
N LEU A 26 35.21 14.41 18.05
CA LEU A 26 34.88 13.64 19.25
C LEU A 26 33.40 13.26 19.29
N LEU A 27 32.50 14.19 18.97
CA LEU A 27 31.07 13.89 18.88
C LEU A 27 30.77 12.85 17.79
N MET A 28 31.47 12.93 16.65
CA MET A 28 31.35 11.93 15.58
C MET A 28 31.84 10.55 16.03
N SER A 29 32.95 10.46 16.78
CA SER A 29 33.43 9.18 17.30
C SER A 29 32.46 8.59 18.33
N GLN A 30 31.92 9.41 19.24
CA GLN A 30 30.88 8.99 20.19
C GLN A 30 29.61 8.51 19.48
N ALA A 31 29.17 9.19 18.42
CA ALA A 31 28.04 8.75 17.61
C ALA A 31 28.31 7.42 16.90
N ALA A 32 29.53 7.24 16.37
CA ALA A 32 29.95 5.99 15.73
C ALA A 32 29.96 4.80 16.70
N GLU A 33 30.32 5.01 17.97
CA GLU A 33 30.26 3.99 19.02
C GLU A 33 28.82 3.53 19.34
N LEU A 34 27.83 4.44 19.25
CA LEU A 34 26.42 4.12 19.49
C LEU A 34 25.72 3.49 18.27
N GLN A 35 26.25 3.70 17.08
CA GLN A 35 25.69 3.20 15.82
C GLN A 35 25.45 1.67 15.77
N PRO A 36 26.33 0.77 16.28
CA PRO A 36 26.02 -0.65 16.37
C PRO A 36 24.83 -0.94 17.30
N ARG A 37 24.71 -0.22 18.43
CA ARG A 37 23.59 -0.42 19.36
C ARG A 37 22.26 0.02 18.75
N LEU A 38 22.25 1.13 18.01
CA LEU A 38 21.09 1.58 17.24
C LEU A 38 20.66 0.53 16.21
N ARG A 39 21.60 0.03 15.40
CA ARG A 39 21.30 -1.02 14.40
C ARG A 39 20.74 -2.29 15.03
N GLU A 40 21.28 -2.69 16.18
CA GLU A 40 20.77 -3.86 16.90
C GLU A 40 19.34 -3.65 17.41
N LEU A 41 19.04 -2.48 17.97
CA LEU A 41 17.69 -2.16 18.42
C LEU A 41 16.70 -2.08 17.25
N GLU A 42 17.09 -1.50 16.10
CA GLU A 42 16.28 -1.49 14.89
C GLU A 42 15.96 -2.91 14.40
N ARG A 43 16.96 -3.81 14.42
CA ARG A 43 16.78 -5.23 14.08
C ARG A 43 15.78 -5.91 15.04
N GLN A 44 15.96 -5.74 16.34
CA GLN A 44 15.04 -6.28 17.35
C GLN A 44 13.62 -5.77 17.18
N LEU A 45 13.44 -4.48 16.87
CA LEU A 45 12.13 -3.89 16.61
C LEU A 45 11.49 -4.49 15.35
N ALA A 46 12.26 -4.69 14.28
CA ALA A 46 11.78 -5.33 13.06
C ALA A 46 11.34 -6.78 13.33
N ASP A 47 12.15 -7.55 14.07
CA ASP A 47 11.85 -8.94 14.43
C ASP A 47 10.59 -9.05 15.30
N CYS A 48 10.49 -8.23 16.36
CA CYS A 48 9.29 -8.17 17.21
C CYS A 48 8.05 -7.79 16.41
N THR A 49 8.15 -6.82 15.50
CA THR A 49 7.03 -6.41 14.64
C THR A 49 6.56 -7.56 13.75
N ASN A 50 7.50 -8.25 13.10
CA ASN A 50 7.19 -9.43 12.27
C ASN A 50 6.52 -10.54 13.09
N ASN A 51 7.01 -10.82 14.30
CA ASN A 51 6.42 -11.83 15.19
C ASN A 51 4.99 -11.47 15.60
N ILE A 52 4.73 -10.21 15.93
CA ILE A 52 3.38 -9.72 16.26
C ILE A 52 2.44 -9.89 15.06
N ASP A 53 2.88 -9.53 13.87
CA ASP A 53 2.07 -9.64 12.66
C ASP A 53 1.77 -11.10 12.31
N GLN A 54 2.76 -11.99 12.44
CA GLN A 54 2.55 -13.44 12.29
C GLN A 54 1.57 -14.00 13.32
N ALA A 55 1.69 -13.63 14.60
CA ALA A 55 0.79 -14.07 15.66
C ALA A 55 -0.66 -13.65 15.38
N ARG A 56 -0.87 -12.38 14.99
CA ARG A 56 -2.20 -11.86 14.59
C ARG A 56 -2.76 -12.57 13.37
N ALA A 57 -1.92 -12.92 12.39
CA ALA A 57 -2.36 -13.67 11.22
C ALA A 57 -2.82 -15.09 11.59
N ARG A 58 -2.06 -15.79 12.44
CA ARG A 58 -2.43 -17.12 12.97
C ARG A 58 -3.74 -17.07 13.77
N GLU A 59 -3.91 -16.07 14.62
CA GLU A 59 -5.13 -15.88 15.39
C GLU A 59 -6.36 -15.67 14.48
N ARG A 60 -6.25 -14.80 13.46
CA ARG A 60 -7.32 -14.60 12.48
C ARG A 60 -7.62 -15.87 11.69
N ALA A 61 -6.61 -16.62 11.27
CA ALA A 61 -6.80 -17.88 10.56
C ALA A 61 -7.53 -18.92 11.43
N ARG A 62 -7.33 -18.90 12.76
CA ARG A 62 -8.07 -19.73 13.71
C ARG A 62 -9.51 -19.27 13.89
N ALA A 63 -9.74 -17.95 13.97
CA ALA A 63 -11.07 -17.37 14.15
C ALA A 63 -11.96 -17.48 12.91
N LEU A 64 -11.37 -17.42 11.71
CA LEU A 64 -12.07 -17.45 10.42
C LEU A 64 -11.54 -18.60 9.54
N PRO A 65 -11.76 -19.86 9.95
CA PRO A 65 -11.15 -21.02 9.31
C PRO A 65 -11.67 -21.24 7.87
N MET A 66 -12.91 -20.85 7.55
CA MET A 66 -13.47 -21.06 6.22
C MET A 66 -12.89 -20.07 5.23
N LEU A 67 -12.79 -18.80 5.61
CA LEU A 67 -12.17 -17.77 4.76
C LEU A 67 -10.70 -18.04 4.46
N ALA A 68 -9.96 -18.60 5.42
CA ALA A 68 -8.56 -18.97 5.20
C ALA A 68 -8.41 -20.02 4.07
N GLN A 69 -9.40 -20.90 3.91
CA GLN A 69 -9.37 -22.05 3.01
C GLN A 69 -10.03 -21.82 1.65
N VAL A 70 -10.74 -20.69 1.46
CA VAL A 70 -11.42 -20.39 0.19
C VAL A 70 -10.44 -20.48 -0.99
N ARG A 71 -10.77 -21.30 -1.98
CA ARG A 71 -10.04 -21.45 -3.23
C ARG A 71 -11.04 -21.33 -4.38
N VAL A 72 -10.71 -20.53 -5.39
CA VAL A 72 -11.50 -20.46 -6.63
C VAL A 72 -10.98 -21.54 -7.56
N ALA A 73 -11.69 -22.66 -7.64
CA ALA A 73 -11.30 -23.79 -8.50
C ALA A 73 -11.42 -23.45 -9.99
N SER A 74 -12.47 -22.71 -10.37
CA SER A 74 -12.76 -22.33 -11.75
C SER A 74 -12.93 -20.81 -11.85
N PRO A 75 -11.88 -20.06 -12.21
CA PRO A 75 -11.96 -18.60 -12.33
C PRO A 75 -12.86 -18.20 -13.49
N CYS A 76 -13.73 -17.22 -13.25
CA CYS A 76 -14.49 -16.53 -14.30
C CYS A 76 -13.70 -15.29 -14.73
N ASN A 77 -13.41 -15.17 -16.03
CA ASN A 77 -12.65 -14.05 -16.59
C ASN A 77 -13.53 -12.86 -17.02
N GLU A 78 -14.82 -12.90 -16.68
CA GLU A 78 -15.77 -11.83 -17.02
C GLU A 78 -15.48 -10.55 -16.23
N ASN A 79 -15.69 -9.40 -16.86
CA ASN A 79 -15.44 -8.13 -16.22
C ASN A 79 -16.52 -7.81 -15.17
N TRP A 80 -16.12 -7.63 -13.92
CA TRP A 80 -17.00 -7.24 -12.82
C TRP A 80 -17.83 -5.99 -13.12
N GLU A 81 -17.27 -5.01 -13.82
CA GLU A 81 -17.96 -3.76 -14.16
C GLU A 81 -19.05 -3.90 -15.22
N GLN A 82 -19.04 -5.02 -15.96
CA GLN A 82 -20.08 -5.34 -16.94
C GLN A 82 -21.21 -6.20 -16.35
N MET A 83 -21.07 -6.61 -15.08
CA MET A 83 -22.09 -7.40 -14.38
C MET A 83 -23.17 -6.49 -13.78
N SER A 84 -24.40 -6.98 -13.70
CA SER A 84 -25.54 -6.24 -13.13
C SER A 84 -25.71 -6.53 -11.64
N GLY A 85 -25.92 -5.50 -10.82
CA GLY A 85 -26.12 -5.66 -9.38
C GLY A 85 -25.50 -4.54 -8.56
N ASP A 86 -25.14 -4.83 -7.32
CA ASP A 86 -24.53 -3.88 -6.38
C ASP A 86 -23.04 -4.17 -6.14
N GLU A 87 -22.43 -3.49 -5.16
CA GLU A 87 -21.01 -3.68 -4.84
C GLU A 87 -20.71 -5.01 -4.11
N ARG A 88 -21.74 -5.63 -3.52
CA ARG A 88 -21.64 -6.87 -2.74
C ARG A 88 -21.94 -8.10 -3.58
N VAL A 89 -22.94 -8.03 -4.45
CA VAL A 89 -23.43 -9.13 -5.27
C VAL A 89 -23.78 -8.60 -6.66
N ARG A 90 -23.17 -9.20 -7.68
CA ARG A 90 -23.54 -8.98 -9.08
C ARG A 90 -23.90 -10.29 -9.77
N HIS A 91 -24.71 -10.21 -10.81
CA HIS A 91 -25.03 -11.32 -11.69
C HIS A 91 -24.11 -11.31 -12.90
N CYS A 92 -23.47 -12.45 -13.16
CA CYS A 92 -22.65 -12.65 -14.34
C CYS A 92 -23.50 -13.25 -15.46
N GLY A 93 -23.75 -12.49 -16.53
CA GLY A 93 -24.51 -12.96 -17.68
C GLY A 93 -23.88 -14.14 -18.43
N ARG A 94 -22.57 -14.38 -18.28
CA ARG A 94 -21.86 -15.46 -18.98
C ARG A 94 -22.02 -16.82 -18.31
N CYS A 95 -21.87 -16.88 -16.99
CA CYS A 95 -21.99 -18.13 -16.23
C CYS A 95 -23.34 -18.30 -15.53
N ASP A 96 -24.23 -17.31 -15.69
CA ASP A 96 -25.57 -17.22 -15.11
C ASP A 96 -25.60 -17.46 -13.59
N LYS A 97 -24.58 -16.96 -12.89
CA LYS A 97 -24.40 -17.12 -11.45
C LYS A 97 -24.24 -15.76 -10.77
N LYS A 98 -24.66 -15.73 -9.50
CA LYS A 98 -24.37 -14.61 -8.59
C LYS A 98 -22.91 -14.68 -8.16
N VAL A 99 -22.19 -13.59 -8.39
CA VAL A 99 -20.81 -13.39 -7.98
C VAL A 99 -20.79 -12.50 -6.74
N TYR A 100 -20.31 -13.06 -5.63
CA TYR A 100 -20.25 -12.38 -4.33
C TYR A 100 -18.88 -11.76 -4.11
N ASN A 101 -18.83 -10.47 -3.80
CA ASN A 101 -17.61 -9.75 -3.48
C ASN A 101 -17.32 -9.84 -1.97
N LEU A 102 -16.50 -10.81 -1.56
CA LEU A 102 -16.13 -10.98 -0.15
C LEU A 102 -15.36 -9.76 0.38
N SER A 103 -14.69 -9.00 -0.51
CA SER A 103 -13.99 -7.79 -0.12
C SER A 103 -14.89 -6.60 0.17
N ALA A 104 -16.14 -6.63 -0.27
CA ALA A 104 -17.17 -5.68 0.12
C ALA A 104 -17.96 -6.09 1.37
N MET A 105 -17.75 -7.31 1.89
CA MET A 105 -18.41 -7.86 3.08
C MET A 105 -17.48 -7.82 4.29
N ASN A 106 -18.03 -7.78 5.50
CA ASN A 106 -17.22 -8.02 6.69
C ASN A 106 -16.84 -9.52 6.77
N ALA A 107 -15.84 -9.85 7.58
CA ALA A 107 -15.34 -11.23 7.65
C ALA A 107 -16.42 -12.23 8.11
N GLU A 108 -17.26 -11.84 9.08
CA GLU A 108 -18.33 -12.69 9.61
C GLU A 108 -19.43 -12.98 8.58
N GLN A 109 -19.88 -11.97 7.82
CA GLN A 109 -20.86 -12.13 6.74
C GLN A 109 -20.30 -12.99 5.62
N ALA A 110 -19.00 -12.82 5.31
CA ALA A 110 -18.35 -13.61 4.29
C ALA A 110 -18.22 -15.09 4.74
N GLU A 111 -17.97 -15.36 6.02
CA GLU A 111 -18.03 -16.73 6.55
C GLU A 111 -19.44 -17.30 6.58
N GLU A 112 -20.45 -16.52 6.97
CA GLU A 112 -21.85 -16.96 6.94
C GLU A 112 -22.26 -17.38 5.53
N LEU A 113 -21.92 -16.55 4.54
CA LEU A 113 -22.18 -16.83 3.13
C LEU A 113 -21.52 -18.14 2.65
N LEU A 114 -20.34 -18.46 3.18
CA LEU A 114 -19.61 -19.69 2.86
C LEU A 114 -20.13 -20.90 3.66
N ARG A 115 -20.76 -20.66 4.82
CA ARG A 115 -21.35 -21.69 5.67
C ARG A 115 -22.71 -22.16 5.16
N GLU A 116 -23.48 -21.28 4.50
CA GLU A 116 -24.73 -21.61 3.83
C GLU A 116 -24.49 -22.68 2.74
N SER A 117 -24.59 -23.93 3.18
CA SER A 117 -24.14 -25.14 2.49
C SER A 117 -25.21 -25.65 1.54
N GLY A 118 -24.97 -25.49 0.24
CA GLY A 118 -25.81 -26.10 -0.77
C GLY A 118 -25.22 -26.08 -2.17
N GLU A 119 -24.53 -25.00 -2.56
CA GLU A 119 -24.05 -24.83 -3.92
C GLU A 119 -22.70 -24.10 -4.03
N PRO A 120 -21.86 -24.44 -5.02
CA PRO A 120 -20.65 -23.68 -5.32
C PRO A 120 -20.99 -22.25 -5.75
N ARG A 121 -20.70 -21.28 -4.87
CA ARG A 121 -20.89 -19.85 -5.13
C ARG A 121 -19.73 -19.27 -5.93
N CYS A 122 -20.02 -18.39 -6.89
CA CYS A 122 -18.98 -17.58 -7.51
C CYS A 122 -18.59 -16.46 -6.53
N VAL A 123 -17.30 -16.36 -6.22
CA VAL A 123 -16.79 -15.34 -5.30
C VAL A 123 -15.66 -14.55 -5.93
N ARG A 124 -15.55 -13.29 -5.55
CA ARG A 124 -14.42 -12.39 -5.86
C ARG A 124 -13.88 -11.86 -4.54
N PHE A 125 -12.56 -11.82 -4.43
CA PHE A 125 -11.88 -11.28 -3.25
C PHE A 125 -10.45 -10.86 -3.59
N TYR A 126 -9.90 -9.95 -2.79
CA TYR A 126 -8.47 -9.67 -2.78
C TYR A 126 -7.79 -10.46 -1.66
N ARG A 127 -6.60 -10.99 -1.94
CA ARG A 127 -5.77 -11.72 -0.95
C ARG A 127 -4.43 -11.02 -0.80
N ARG A 128 -3.98 -10.83 0.43
CA ARG A 128 -2.64 -10.27 0.72
C ARG A 128 -1.57 -11.38 0.61
N ALA A 129 -0.31 -11.00 0.53
CA ALA A 129 0.84 -11.91 0.57
C ALA A 129 0.87 -12.84 1.81
N ASP A 130 0.27 -12.43 2.93
CA ASP A 130 0.12 -13.27 4.13
C ASP A 130 -0.98 -14.34 4.01
N GLY A 131 -1.67 -14.41 2.86
CA GLY A 131 -2.76 -15.36 2.61
C GLY A 131 -4.14 -14.90 3.08
N THR A 132 -4.23 -13.78 3.78
CA THR A 132 -5.49 -13.24 4.35
C THR A 132 -6.36 -12.61 3.26
N ILE A 133 -7.65 -12.97 3.24
CA ILE A 133 -8.65 -12.31 2.40
C ILE A 133 -8.93 -10.92 2.96
N LEU A 134 -8.85 -9.90 2.10
CA LEU A 134 -9.23 -8.54 2.46
C LEU A 134 -10.75 -8.48 2.50
N SER A 135 -11.30 -8.34 3.70
CA SER A 135 -12.70 -8.03 3.97
C SER A 135 -12.89 -6.51 4.20
N GLY A 136 -14.14 -6.04 4.11
CA GLY A 136 -14.50 -4.63 4.26
C GLY A 136 -14.20 -4.03 5.65
N ASP A 137 -14.09 -4.88 6.66
CA ASP A 137 -13.76 -4.55 8.05
C ASP A 137 -12.25 -4.67 8.38
N CYS A 138 -11.40 -4.93 7.38
CA CYS A 138 -9.95 -5.04 7.60
C CYS A 138 -9.40 -3.77 8.28
N SER A 139 -8.91 -3.90 9.51
CA SER A 139 -8.44 -2.77 10.35
C SER A 139 -7.34 -1.93 9.69
N VAL A 140 -6.48 -2.57 8.89
CA VAL A 140 -5.42 -1.91 8.11
C VAL A 140 -6.02 -1.07 6.97
N GLY A 141 -7.01 -1.62 6.26
CA GLY A 141 -7.76 -0.92 5.21
C GLY A 141 -8.60 0.23 5.76
N ALA A 142 -9.27 0.03 6.91
CA ALA A 142 -10.01 1.06 7.61
C ALA A 142 -9.10 2.21 8.10
N ARG A 143 -7.88 1.91 8.57
CA ARG A 143 -6.88 2.93 8.94
C ARG A 143 -6.39 3.71 7.72
N LYS A 144 -6.10 3.04 6.60
CA LYS A 144 -5.70 3.70 5.34
C LYS A 144 -6.83 4.56 4.75
N ARG A 145 -8.08 4.06 4.79
CA ARG A 145 -9.29 4.80 4.37
C ARG A 145 -9.54 6.03 5.24
N ARG A 146 -9.41 5.90 6.58
CA ARG A 146 -9.50 7.03 7.50
C ARG A 146 -8.42 8.08 7.24
N ARG A 147 -7.16 7.67 7.03
CA ARG A 147 -6.07 8.59 6.67
C ARG A 147 -6.32 9.30 5.34
N ARG A 148 -6.80 8.58 4.31
CA ARG A 148 -7.12 9.16 3.00
C ARG A 148 -8.29 10.14 3.08
N LYS A 149 -9.35 9.81 3.83
CA LYS A 149 -10.46 10.73 4.10
C LYS A 149 -10.01 11.97 4.87
N GLY A 150 -9.16 11.81 5.88
CA GLY A 150 -8.58 12.93 6.63
C GLY A 150 -7.71 13.84 5.76
N PHE A 151 -6.91 13.26 4.85
CA PHE A 151 -6.12 14.02 3.90
C PHE A 151 -6.98 14.81 2.90
N VAL A 152 -8.00 14.19 2.32
CA VAL A 152 -8.94 14.87 1.42
C VAL A 152 -9.71 15.98 2.15
N ALA A 153 -10.17 15.72 3.38
CA ALA A 153 -10.83 16.72 4.21
C ALA A 153 -9.90 17.90 4.54
N ALA A 154 -8.62 17.64 4.82
CA ALA A 154 -7.62 18.68 5.05
C ALA A 154 -7.35 19.53 3.79
N LEU A 155 -7.34 18.91 2.59
CA LEU A 155 -7.21 19.65 1.33
C LEU A 155 -8.43 20.54 1.07
N ILE A 156 -9.64 20.04 1.31
CA ILE A 156 -10.87 20.82 1.16
C ILE A 156 -10.89 21.98 2.17
N ALA A 157 -10.56 21.73 3.44
CA ALA A 157 -10.48 22.76 4.47
C ALA A 157 -9.39 23.81 4.16
N GLY A 158 -8.24 23.38 3.64
CA GLY A 158 -7.17 24.27 3.19
C GLY A 158 -7.56 25.16 2.01
N ALA A 159 -8.31 24.62 1.04
CA ALA A 159 -8.83 25.39 -0.09
C ALA A 159 -9.88 26.44 0.35
N VAL A 160 -10.75 26.10 1.30
CA VAL A 160 -11.72 27.04 1.88
C VAL A 160 -11.01 28.14 2.70
N ALA A 161 -10.00 27.80 3.49
CA ALA A 161 -9.22 28.77 4.25
C ALA A 161 -8.40 29.72 3.36
N ALA A 162 -7.83 29.21 2.26
CA ALA A 162 -7.15 30.03 1.26
C ALA A 162 -8.12 30.94 0.49
N GLY A 163 -9.33 30.47 0.18
CA GLY A 163 -10.39 31.28 -0.40
C GLY A 163 -10.88 32.41 0.51
N ALA A 164 -10.90 32.18 1.84
CA ALA A 164 -11.28 33.20 2.83
C ALA A 164 -10.22 34.31 3.01
N LEU A 165 -8.94 34.01 2.76
CA LEU A 165 -7.85 35.00 2.79
C LEU A 165 -7.63 35.71 1.44
N GLY A 166 -8.11 35.15 0.33
CA GLY A 166 -8.07 35.77 -1.00
C GLY A 166 -9.11 36.87 -1.24
N GLY A 167 -10.03 37.09 -0.31
CA GLY A 167 -11.15 38.02 -0.43
C GLY A 167 -10.82 39.53 -0.36
N ILE A 168 -9.54 39.92 -0.24
CA ILE A 168 -9.13 41.35 -0.15
C ILE A 168 -8.47 41.86 -1.45
N ALA A 169 -8.30 41.03 -2.47
CA ALA A 169 -7.63 41.43 -3.72
C ALA A 169 -8.50 41.37 -4.99
N SER A 170 -9.83 41.40 -4.86
CA SER A 170 -10.76 41.40 -6.01
C SER A 170 -11.33 42.80 -6.27
N GLY A 171 -10.45 43.80 -6.38
CA GLY A 171 -10.82 45.18 -6.73
C GLY A 171 -10.72 45.52 -8.22
N LEU A 172 -10.11 44.69 -9.07
CA LEU A 172 -9.84 45.05 -10.47
C LEU A 172 -9.96 43.85 -11.43
N PHE A 173 -11.12 43.20 -11.48
CA PHE A 173 -11.47 42.38 -12.65
C PHE A 173 -12.98 42.31 -12.81
N ARG A 174 -13.52 43.09 -13.74
CA ARG A 174 -14.88 42.95 -14.26
C ARG A 174 -14.84 41.99 -15.46
N PRO A 175 -15.41 40.78 -15.39
CA PRO A 175 -15.75 40.04 -16.60
C PRO A 175 -17.15 40.46 -17.09
N ASP A 176 -17.24 40.73 -18.39
CA ASP A 176 -18.44 41.03 -19.17
C ASP A 176 -19.54 39.94 -19.04
N PRO A 177 -20.83 40.30 -19.03
CA PRO A 177 -21.91 39.32 -19.05
C PRO A 177 -22.14 38.83 -20.50
N GLY A 178 -21.33 37.88 -20.93
CA GLY A 178 -21.51 37.13 -22.18
C GLY A 178 -21.90 35.67 -21.91
N MET A 179 -23.03 35.45 -21.21
CA MET A 179 -23.64 34.11 -21.16
C MET A 179 -24.17 33.75 -22.56
N VAL A 180 -23.55 32.77 -23.21
CA VAL A 180 -24.17 32.02 -24.30
C VAL A 180 -24.73 30.73 -23.72
N MET A 181 -26.06 30.66 -23.63
CA MET A 181 -26.79 29.42 -23.36
C MET A 181 -26.94 28.67 -24.69
N GLY A 182 -26.59 27.39 -24.72
CA GLY A 182 -26.77 26.51 -25.88
C GLY A 182 -27.01 25.07 -25.45
N GLU A 183 -27.99 24.44 -26.08
CA GLU A 183 -28.35 23.03 -25.91
C GLU A 183 -27.28 22.15 -26.55
N MET A 184 -26.59 21.33 -25.76
CA MET A 184 -25.66 20.34 -26.28
C MET A 184 -26.41 19.03 -26.53
N THR A 185 -26.60 18.69 -27.81
CA THR A 185 -27.04 17.35 -28.23
C THR A 185 -25.94 16.33 -27.95
N PRO A 186 -26.25 15.11 -27.49
CA PRO A 186 -25.24 14.07 -27.31
C PRO A 186 -24.74 13.60 -28.68
N ALA A 187 -23.44 13.70 -28.93
CA ALA A 187 -22.82 12.99 -30.03
C ALA A 187 -22.72 11.51 -29.65
N GLU A 188 -23.56 10.69 -30.27
CA GLU A 188 -23.37 9.24 -30.32
C GLU A 188 -22.22 8.88 -31.29
N PHE A 189 -21.65 7.71 -31.01
CA PHE A 189 -20.88 6.81 -31.90
C PHE A 189 -19.33 6.85 -31.95
N TYR A 190 -18.76 5.96 -31.11
CA TYR A 190 -17.63 4.98 -31.26
C TYR A 190 -17.05 4.70 -32.67
N PRO A 191 -15.95 3.90 -32.82
CA PRO A 191 -14.78 3.62 -31.96
C PRO A 191 -13.43 3.72 -32.73
N ALA A 192 -12.29 3.69 -32.02
CA ALA A 192 -11.03 3.22 -32.62
C ALA A 192 -10.31 2.26 -31.66
N GLN A 193 -10.17 1.04 -32.14
CA GLN A 193 -9.49 -0.13 -31.60
C GLN A 193 -7.96 0.09 -31.62
N GLN A 194 -7.25 -0.17 -30.51
CA GLN A 194 -6.02 -0.99 -30.57
C GLN A 194 -5.52 -1.48 -29.19
N SER A 195 -5.53 -2.81 -29.06
CA SER A 195 -4.66 -3.73 -28.28
C SER A 195 -4.30 -3.37 -26.82
N ALA A 196 -4.79 -4.09 -25.81
CA ALA A 196 -4.28 -5.40 -25.34
C ALA A 196 -2.74 -5.38 -25.22
N GLU A 197 -2.14 -5.32 -24.02
CA GLU A 197 -2.03 -6.46 -23.09
C GLU A 197 -2.18 -6.06 -21.60
N PRO A 198 -2.89 -6.87 -20.78
CA PRO A 198 -2.56 -7.01 -19.36
C PRO A 198 -2.15 -8.46 -19.08
N GLY A 199 -0.85 -8.69 -18.94
CA GLY A 199 -0.33 -10.05 -18.80
C GLY A 199 1.05 -10.16 -18.18
N VAL A 200 1.30 -9.54 -17.02
CA VAL A 200 2.39 -10.03 -16.15
C VAL A 200 1.79 -11.03 -15.16
N TYR A 201 1.55 -12.22 -15.70
CA TYR A 201 1.59 -13.46 -14.93
C TYR A 201 2.99 -13.57 -14.31
N ILE A 202 3.11 -13.49 -12.99
CA ILE A 202 4.27 -14.10 -12.33
C ILE A 202 4.10 -15.60 -12.52
N LYS A 203 4.80 -16.16 -13.52
CA LYS A 203 5.00 -17.59 -13.66
C LYS A 203 5.68 -18.08 -12.38
N TYR A 204 4.92 -18.68 -11.48
CA TYR A 204 5.50 -19.62 -10.52
C TYR A 204 6.08 -20.76 -11.36
N ALA A 205 7.41 -20.78 -11.49
CA ALA A 205 8.11 -21.95 -11.94
C ALA A 205 7.72 -23.12 -11.02
N LYS A 206 7.25 -24.21 -11.63
CA LYS A 206 7.03 -25.49 -10.96
C LYS A 206 8.33 -25.83 -10.20
N PRO A 207 8.32 -26.05 -8.88
CA PRO A 207 9.52 -26.50 -8.18
C PRO A 207 9.98 -27.82 -8.81
N PRO A 208 11.30 -28.02 -9.01
CA PRO A 208 11.80 -29.27 -9.56
C PRO A 208 11.37 -30.45 -8.67
N PRO A 209 11.12 -31.64 -9.24
CA PRO A 209 10.78 -32.81 -8.46
C PRO A 209 11.90 -33.11 -7.44
N PRO A 210 11.57 -33.70 -6.28
CA PRO A 210 12.60 -34.15 -5.34
C PRO A 210 13.53 -35.14 -6.07
N ARG A 211 14.84 -34.92 -5.93
CA ARG A 211 15.83 -35.88 -6.42
C ARG A 211 15.55 -37.22 -5.74
N SER A 212 15.39 -38.27 -6.54
CA SER A 212 15.52 -39.64 -6.06
C SER A 212 16.85 -39.76 -5.33
N PHE A 213 16.78 -40.37 -4.16
CA PHE A 213 17.93 -40.75 -3.35
C PHE A 213 18.72 -41.80 -4.14
N GLU A 214 19.69 -41.36 -4.95
CA GLU A 214 20.71 -42.25 -5.48
C GLU A 214 21.76 -42.43 -4.38
N GLU A 215 21.91 -43.69 -3.99
CA GLU A 215 22.84 -44.18 -3.00
C GLU A 215 24.27 -43.74 -3.34
N HIS A 216 24.97 -43.26 -2.31
CA HIS A 216 26.40 -42.99 -2.35
C HIS A 216 27.20 -44.25 -2.75
N PRO A 217 28.25 -44.09 -3.55
CA PRO A 217 29.47 -44.85 -3.34
C PRO A 217 30.62 -43.93 -2.95
N GLY A 218 31.16 -44.21 -1.76
CA GLY A 218 32.58 -44.11 -1.40
C GLY A 218 33.31 -42.79 -1.66
N TRP A 219 33.58 -42.05 -0.59
CA TRP A 219 34.84 -41.31 -0.47
C TRP A 219 35.51 -41.74 0.84
N ASP A 220 36.63 -42.42 0.65
CA ASP A 220 37.50 -42.96 1.67
C ASP A 220 38.15 -41.88 2.53
N VAL A 221 38.46 -42.31 3.74
CA VAL A 221 39.19 -41.61 4.79
C VAL A 221 40.67 -41.64 4.47
N GLU A 222 41.33 -40.49 4.45
CA GLU A 222 42.75 -40.30 4.82
C GLU A 222 42.93 -38.94 5.51
#